data_AF-A0A1G9RIR5-F1
#
_entry.id   AF-A0A1G9RIR5-F1
#
_cell.length_a   1.000
_cell.length_b   1.000
_cell.length_c   1.000
_cell.angle_alpha   90.00
_cell.angle_beta   90.00
_cell.angle_gamma   90.00
#
_symmetry.space_group_name_H-M   'P 1'
#
loop_
_entity.id
_entity.type
_entity.pdbx_description
1 polymer ?
#
loop_
_entity_poly.entity_id
_entity_poly.type
_entity_poly.pdbx_seq_one_letter_code
_entity_poly.pdbx_strand_id
1 'polypeptide(L)'
;MQEQNYASPDPSRPERGFWGRLAQGEFGLAKTYWVYNVVVGIAANLIANEITSLASLTLFMALYVPYQATVLMGIWRAAGTYQGLKIWAMLARAAVVLGSILLAFSVLGLLNLLVQG
;
A
#
# COMPACT_ATOMS: atom_id res chain seq x y z
N MET A 1 25.09 -26.52 16.00
CA MET A 1 24.12 -26.40 14.90
C MET A 1 22.76 -26.22 15.56
N GLN A 2 22.23 -25.00 15.60
CA GLN A 2 20.99 -24.69 16.31
C GLN A 2 19.82 -24.91 15.34
N GLU A 3 19.07 -25.99 15.56
CA GLU A 3 17.82 -26.29 14.87
C GLU A 3 16.85 -25.14 15.13
N GLN A 4 16.56 -24.38 14.08
CA GLN A 4 15.55 -23.33 14.10
C GLN A 4 14.20 -23.98 14.41
N ASN A 5 13.72 -23.65 15.60
CA ASN A 5 12.41 -23.98 16.15
C ASN A 5 11.31 -23.50 15.17
N TYR A 6 10.96 -24.35 14.21
CA TYR A 6 9.87 -24.14 13.27
C TYR A 6 8.58 -24.41 14.04
N ALA A 7 8.10 -23.39 14.75
CA ALA A 7 6.82 -23.46 15.43
C ALA A 7 5.76 -23.88 14.41
N SER A 8 5.12 -25.03 14.67
CA SER A 8 4.02 -25.57 13.87
C SER A 8 2.95 -24.49 13.68
N PRO A 9 2.35 -24.35 12.49
CA PRO A 9 1.24 -23.42 12.28
C PRO A 9 0.14 -23.73 13.30
N ASP A 10 -0.23 -22.74 14.12
CA ASP A 10 -1.33 -22.83 15.08
C ASP A 10 -2.66 -23.09 14.33
N PRO A 11 -3.29 -24.26 14.49
CA PRO A 11 -4.48 -24.65 13.74
C PRO A 11 -5.75 -23.87 14.16
N SER A 12 -5.68 -23.06 15.22
CA SER A 12 -6.81 -22.28 15.74
C SER A 12 -6.94 -20.87 15.13
N ARG A 13 -5.90 -20.39 14.41
CA ARG A 13 -6.01 -19.14 13.66
C ARG A 13 -6.61 -19.44 12.29
N PRO A 14 -7.79 -18.89 11.94
CA PRO A 14 -8.31 -19.02 10.58
C PRO A 14 -7.22 -18.53 9.64
N GLU A 15 -6.81 -19.37 8.68
CA GLU A 15 -5.79 -19.01 7.72
C GLU A 15 -6.22 -17.71 7.03
N ARG A 16 -5.58 -16.60 7.43
CA ARG A 16 -5.93 -15.30 6.89
C ARG A 16 -5.51 -15.31 5.43
N GLY A 17 -6.47 -15.12 4.53
CA GLY A 17 -6.19 -14.96 3.11
C GLY A 17 -5.18 -13.84 2.86
N PHE A 18 -4.56 -13.84 1.68
CA PHE A 18 -3.51 -12.89 1.29
C PHE A 18 -3.80 -11.43 1.71
N TRP A 19 -5.03 -10.97 1.46
CA TRP A 19 -5.52 -9.63 1.83
C TRP A 19 -5.50 -9.37 3.34
N GLY A 20 -5.88 -10.35 4.14
CA GLY A 20 -5.85 -10.26 5.61
C GLY A 20 -4.42 -10.18 6.16
N ARG A 21 -3.48 -10.93 5.57
CA ARG A 21 -2.06 -10.89 5.95
C ARG A 21 -1.41 -9.55 5.58
N LEU A 22 -1.80 -9.00 4.44
CA LEU A 22 -1.34 -7.69 3.96
C LEU A 22 -1.85 -6.55 4.84
N ALA A 23 -3.15 -6.57 5.16
CA ALA A 23 -3.79 -5.59 6.04
C ALA A 23 -3.27 -5.65 7.49
N GLN A 24 -2.75 -6.79 7.94
CA GLN A 24 -2.13 -6.91 9.26
C GLN A 24 -0.64 -6.55 9.30
N GLY A 25 -0.03 -6.31 8.14
CA GLY A 25 1.40 -5.98 8.08
C GLY A 25 2.32 -7.16 8.38
N GLU A 26 1.82 -8.41 8.31
CA GLU A 26 2.57 -9.63 8.61
C GLU A 26 3.74 -9.86 7.63
N PHE A 27 3.71 -9.22 6.46
CA PHE A 27 4.82 -9.24 5.50
C PHE A 27 6.02 -8.37 5.92
N GLY A 28 5.87 -7.59 7.00
CA GLY A 28 6.88 -6.67 7.50
C GLY A 28 6.87 -5.33 6.78
N LEU A 29 7.36 -4.31 7.48
CA LEU A 29 7.29 -2.90 7.05
C LEU A 29 8.00 -2.66 5.71
N ALA A 30 9.23 -3.16 5.55
CA ALA A 30 10.02 -2.94 4.35
C ALA A 30 9.37 -3.55 3.10
N LYS A 31 8.86 -4.79 3.18
CA LYS A 31 8.21 -5.46 2.05
C LYS A 31 6.84 -4.82 1.74
N THR A 32 6.07 -4.47 2.76
CA THR A 32 4.77 -3.79 2.60
C THR A 32 4.93 -2.42 1.94
N TYR A 33 5.95 -1.66 2.34
CA TYR A 33 6.23 -0.35 1.78
C TYR A 33 6.87 -0.41 0.38
N TRP A 34 8.00 -1.11 0.20
CA TRP A 34 8.70 -1.09 -1.09
C TRP A 34 7.94 -1.81 -2.18
N VAL A 35 7.42 -3.01 -1.91
CA VAL A 35 6.78 -3.81 -2.94
C VAL A 35 5.35 -3.34 -3.17
N TYR A 36 4.53 -3.32 -2.11
CA TYR A 36 3.11 -3.09 -2.29
C TYR A 36 2.70 -1.62 -2.38
N ASN A 37 3.53 -0.69 -1.89
CA ASN A 37 3.26 0.74 -2.03
C ASN A 37 4.08 1.35 -3.18
N VAL A 38 5.42 1.23 -3.17
CA VAL A 38 6.26 1.89 -4.18
C VAL A 38 6.15 1.20 -5.54
N VAL A 39 6.41 -0.10 -5.64
CA VAL A 39 6.37 -0.80 -6.95
C VAL A 39 4.97 -0.77 -7.55
N VAL A 40 3.93 -1.04 -6.76
CA VAL A 40 2.54 -0.96 -7.25
C VAL A 40 2.14 0.48 -7.57
N GLY A 41 2.60 1.47 -6.80
CA GLY A 41 2.32 2.88 -7.08
C GLY A 41 2.99 3.38 -8.36
N ILE A 42 4.21 2.94 -8.67
CA ILE A 42 4.90 3.21 -9.94
C ILE A 42 4.15 2.53 -11.09
N ALA A 43 3.83 1.24 -10.95
CA ALA A 43 3.07 0.51 -11.97
C ALA A 43 1.71 1.17 -12.23
N ALA A 44 1.00 1.56 -11.16
CA ALA A 44 -0.27 2.27 -11.27
C ALA A 44 -0.13 3.62 -11.96
N ASN A 45 0.95 4.38 -11.71
CA ASN A 45 1.23 5.62 -12.42
C ASN A 45 1.48 5.39 -13.90
N LEU A 46 2.29 4.39 -14.26
CA LEU A 46 2.56 4.07 -15.67
C LEU A 46 1.26 3.70 -16.39
N ILE A 47 0.44 2.83 -15.78
CA ILE A 47 -0.86 2.47 -16.33
C ILE A 47 -1.77 3.70 -16.46
N ALA A 48 -1.81 4.55 -15.44
CA ALA A 48 -2.65 5.76 -15.45
C ALA A 48 -2.22 6.77 -16.53
N ASN A 49 -0.92 6.88 -16.85
CA ASN A 49 -0.43 7.76 -17.92
C ASN A 49 -0.81 7.25 -19.31
N GLU A 50 -0.92 5.94 -19.51
CA GLU A 50 -1.37 5.35 -20.77
C GLU A 50 -2.90 5.46 -20.98
N ILE A 51 -3.65 5.71 -19.90
CA ILE A 51 -5.10 5.88 -19.98
C ILE A 51 -5.43 7.29 -20.46
N THR A 52 -5.82 7.41 -21.73
CA THR A 52 -6.24 8.68 -22.34
C THR A 52 -7.73 8.98 -22.17
N SER A 53 -8.56 7.97 -21.88
CA SER A 53 -10.01 8.14 -21.67
C SER A 53 -10.36 8.33 -20.19
N LEU A 54 -11.15 9.37 -19.95
CA LEU A 54 -11.56 9.81 -18.62
C LEU A 54 -12.43 8.76 -17.91
N ALA A 55 -13.27 8.04 -18.65
CA ALA A 55 -14.10 6.95 -18.12
C ALA A 55 -13.25 5.79 -17.59
N SER A 56 -12.23 5.36 -18.36
CA SER A 56 -11.28 4.32 -17.93
C SER A 56 -10.44 4.74 -16.74
N LEU A 57 -10.03 6.01 -16.68
CA LEU A 57 -9.26 6.55 -15.56
C LEU A 57 -10.09 6.56 -14.27
N THR A 58 -11.38 6.89 -14.38
CA THR A 58 -12.32 6.89 -13.27
C THR A 58 -12.55 5.48 -12.72
N LEU A 59 -12.76 4.49 -13.59
CA LEU A 59 -12.90 3.09 -13.19
C LEU A 59 -11.61 2.57 -12.52
N PHE A 60 -10.45 2.90 -13.09
CA PHE A 60 -9.15 2.53 -12.51
C PHE A 60 -8.97 3.10 -11.09
N MET A 61 -9.25 4.39 -10.91
CA MET A 61 -9.21 5.04 -9.59
C MET A 61 -10.16 4.38 -8.59
N ALA A 62 -11.37 4.00 -9.02
CA ALA A 62 -12.35 3.35 -8.15
C ALA A 62 -11.87 2.00 -7.58
N LEU A 63 -11.04 1.25 -8.34
CA LEU A 63 -10.40 0.02 -7.83
C LEU A 63 -9.11 0.30 -7.05
N TYR A 64 -8.34 1.31 -7.47
CA TYR A 64 -7.03 1.59 -6.87
C TYR A 64 -7.14 2.16 -5.46
N VAL A 65 -8.12 3.04 -5.19
CA VAL A 65 -8.32 3.66 -3.87
C VAL A 65 -8.49 2.64 -2.73
N PRO A 66 -9.42 1.66 -2.80
CA PRO A 66 -9.59 0.69 -1.71
C PRO A 66 -8.37 -0.22 -1.52
N TYR A 67 -7.63 -0.52 -2.60
CA TYR A 67 -6.34 -1.21 -2.51
C TYR A 67 -5.34 -0.38 -1.71
N GLN A 68 -5.20 0.90 -2.06
CA GLN A 68 -4.24 1.82 -1.43
C GLN A 68 -4.55 2.01 0.06
N ALA A 69 -5.84 2.10 0.42
CA ALA A 69 -6.27 2.14 1.82
C ALA A 69 -5.84 0.88 2.60
N THR A 70 -5.96 -0.31 2.00
CA THR A 70 -5.53 -1.57 2.61
C THR A 70 -4.02 -1.61 2.84
N VAL A 71 -3.24 -1.15 1.85
CA VAL A 71 -1.78 -1.05 1.96
C VAL A 71 -1.37 -0.06 3.05
N LEU A 72 -2.01 1.10 3.13
CA LEU A 72 -1.76 2.09 4.19
C LEU A 72 -2.03 1.52 5.58
N MET A 73 -3.16 0.82 5.75
CA MET A 73 -3.51 0.18 7.02
C MET A 73 -2.49 -0.90 7.41
N GLY A 74 -2.02 -1.68 6.43
CA GLY A 74 -0.94 -2.65 6.59
C GLY A 74 0.38 -2.01 7.02
N ILE A 75 0.78 -0.91 6.39
CA ILE A 75 2.00 -0.15 6.76
C ILE A 75 1.86 0.42 8.17
N TRP A 76 0.71 0.99 8.52
CA TRP A 76 0.49 1.59 9.84
C TRP A 76 0.61 0.54 10.96
N ARG A 77 0.00 -0.64 10.77
CA ARG A 77 0.11 -1.77 11.71
C ARG A 77 1.51 -2.37 11.76
N ALA A 78 2.15 -2.56 10.60
CA ALA A 78 3.53 -3.03 10.51
C ALA A 78 4.49 -2.06 11.21
N ALA A 79 4.25 -0.75 11.12
CA ALA A 79 5.08 0.28 11.77
C ALA A 79 4.97 0.26 13.28
N GLY A 80 3.81 -0.10 13.83
CA GLY A 80 3.61 -0.23 15.28
C GLY A 80 4.29 -1.47 15.87
N THR A 81 4.51 -2.50 15.07
CA THR A 81 5.11 -3.78 15.50
C THR A 81 6.54 -3.98 15.01
N TYR A 82 7.11 -3.02 14.28
CA TYR A 82 8.45 -3.12 13.72
C TYR A 82 9.53 -3.04 14.81
N GLN A 83 10.19 -4.17 15.08
CA GLN A 83 11.29 -4.25 16.06
C GLN A 83 12.68 -3.93 15.47
N GLY A 84 12.77 -3.67 14.15
CA GLY A 84 14.00 -3.25 13.49
C GLY A 84 14.34 -1.77 13.73
N LEU A 85 15.28 -1.22 12.94
CA LEU A 85 15.66 0.20 13.05
C LEU A 85 14.44 1.12 12.87
N LYS A 86 14.13 1.90 13.92
CA LYS A 86 13.02 2.87 13.96
C LYS A 86 13.07 3.90 12.81
N ILE A 87 14.25 4.18 12.25
CA ILE A 87 14.45 5.02 11.07
C ILE A 87 13.67 4.51 9.85
N TRP A 88 13.57 3.20 9.65
CA TRP A 88 12.80 2.63 8.53
C TRP A 88 11.30 2.81 8.73
N ALA A 89 10.81 2.65 9.96
CA ALA A 89 9.41 2.96 10.29
C ALA A 89 9.10 4.44 10.07
N MET A 90 10.05 5.33 10.39
CA MET A 90 9.89 6.77 10.19
C MET A 90 9.92 7.16 8.71
N LEU A 91 10.83 6.59 7.91
CA LEU A 91 10.87 6.78 6.45
C LEU A 91 9.59 6.30 5.77
N ALA A 92 9.11 5.11 6.13
CA ALA A 92 7.89 4.56 5.54
C ALA A 92 6.68 5.45 5.86
N ARG A 93 6.58 5.98 7.09
CA ARG A 93 5.54 6.94 7.45
C ARG A 93 5.67 8.25 6.66
N ALA A 94 6.87 8.82 6.58
CA ALA A 94 7.10 10.06 5.85
C ALA A 94 6.74 9.91 4.36
N ALA A 95 7.10 8.79 3.76
CA ALA A 95 6.80 8.53 2.36
C ALA A 95 5.33 8.18 2.09
N VAL A 96 4.64 7.53 3.03
CA VAL A 96 3.17 7.41 2.97
C VAL A 96 2.53 8.79 2.99
N VAL A 97 2.94 9.68 3.89
CA VAL A 97 2.42 11.06 3.95
C VAL A 97 2.68 11.79 2.64
N LEU A 98 3.90 11.70 2.10
CA LEU A 98 4.25 12.35 0.84
C LEU A 98 3.46 11.77 -0.34
N GLY A 99 3.31 10.45 -0.40
CA GLY A 99 2.51 9.76 -1.42
C GLY A 99 1.03 10.14 -1.36
N SER A 100 0.46 10.27 -0.16
CA SER A 100 -0.91 10.74 0.03
C SER A 100 -1.10 12.18 -0.44
N ILE A 101 -0.12 13.06 -0.21
CA ILE A 101 -0.17 14.44 -0.70
C ILE A 101 -0.14 14.48 -2.23
N LEU A 102 0.76 13.73 -2.86
CA LEU A 102 0.85 13.61 -4.33
C LEU A 102 -0.44 13.06 -4.93
N LEU A 103 -1.03 12.03 -4.31
CA LEU A 103 -2.30 11.45 -4.73
C LEU A 103 -3.45 12.45 -4.59
N ALA A 104 -3.49 13.23 -3.51
CA ALA A 104 -4.48 14.30 -3.34
C ALA A 104 -4.37 15.39 -4.41
N PHE A 105 -3.15 15.84 -4.73
CA PHE A 105 -2.93 16.78 -5.84
C PHE A 105 -3.39 16.19 -7.18
N SER A 106 -3.13 14.91 -7.41
CA SER A 106 -3.54 14.22 -8.64
C SER A 106 -5.07 14.18 -8.77
N VAL A 107 -5.78 13.81 -7.70
CA VAL A 107 -7.25 13.81 -7.66
C VAL A 107 -7.82 15.22 -7.85
N LEU A 108 -7.24 16.23 -7.17
CA LEU A 108 -7.66 17.63 -7.34
C LEU A 108 -7.46 18.13 -8.78
N GLY A 109 -6.35 17.77 -9.42
CA GLY A 109 -6.11 18.09 -10.83
C GLY A 109 -7.16 17.47 -11.75
N LEU A 110 -7.50 16.20 -11.50
CA LEU A 110 -8.54 15.47 -12.23
C LEU A 110 -9.92 16.11 -12.07
N LEU A 111 -10.29 16.50 -10.84
CA LEU A 111 -11.53 17.21 -10.54
C LEU A 111 -11.59 18.57 -11.22
N ASN A 112 -10.49 19.32 -11.20
CA ASN A 112 -10.42 20.62 -11.86
C ASN A 112 -10.59 20.49 -13.38
N LEU A 113 -10.01 19.45 -13.99
CA LEU A 113 -10.18 19.15 -15.41
C LEU A 113 -11.62 18.74 -15.75
N LEU A 114 -12.29 17.99 -14.87
CA LEU A 114 -13.70 17.62 -15.01
C LEU A 114 -14.68 18.79 -14.87
N VAL A 115 -14.35 19.78 -14.02
CA VAL A 115 -15.20 20.97 -13.81
C VAL A 115 -15.06 21.97 -14.96
N GLN A 116 -13.88 22.03 -15.60
CA GLN A 116 -13.58 22.97 -16.68
C GLN A 116 -13.73 22.38 -18.09
N GLY A 117 -13.96 21.07 -18.19
CA GLY A 117 -14.11 20.32 -19.45
C GLY A 117 -15.55 20.16 -19.93
#